data_AF-X1IC93-F1
#
_entry.id   AF-X1IC93-F1
#
_cell.length_a   1.000
_cell.length_b   1.000
_cell.length_c   1.000
_cell.angle_alpha   90.00
_cell.angle_beta   90.00
_cell.angle_gamma   90.00
#
_symmetry.space_group_name_H-M   'P 1'
#
loop_
_entity.id
_entity.type
_entity.pdbx_description
1 polymer ?
#
loop_
_entity_poly.entity_id
_entity_poly.type
_entity_poly.pdbx_seq_one_letter_code
_entity_poly.pdbx_strand_id
1 'polypeptide(L)'
;PKVEEQDEETKKALIKQDPNYGEIVCRCEKVTKKEILEAANNPLGARSLISIKYRTRAMMGRCQGGYCLPRIIEILRESFKLSPHEITLKGKNSYLLTGYRSNKENELCKKKKLLSLEEGLLV
;
A
#
# COMPACT_ATOMS: atom_id res chain seq x y z
N PRO A 1 10.13 -0.57 -14.36
CA PRO A 1 10.74 -1.87 -14.76
C PRO A 1 10.98 -2.68 -13.48
N LYS A 2 10.77 -4.00 -13.49
CA LYS A 2 10.91 -4.80 -12.28
C LYS A 2 12.39 -4.93 -11.93
N VAL A 3 12.76 -4.57 -10.71
CA VAL A 3 14.18 -4.51 -10.28
C VAL A 3 14.82 -5.89 -10.34
N GLU A 4 14.08 -6.92 -9.93
CA GLU A 4 14.55 -8.31 -9.92
C GLU A 4 15.02 -8.82 -11.29
N GLU A 5 14.40 -8.34 -12.37
CA GLU A 5 14.65 -8.78 -13.74
C GLU A 5 15.86 -8.08 -14.39
N GLN A 6 16.43 -7.07 -13.72
CA GLN A 6 17.59 -6.34 -14.24
C GLN A 6 18.90 -7.10 -13.95
N ASP A 7 19.96 -6.72 -14.66
CA ASP A 7 21.32 -7.18 -14.36
C ASP A 7 21.86 -6.57 -13.05
N GLU A 8 22.91 -7.17 -12.51
CA GLU A 8 23.47 -6.77 -11.21
C GLU A 8 24.11 -5.38 -11.23
N GLU A 9 24.63 -4.91 -12.37
CA GLU A 9 25.18 -3.56 -12.47
C GLU A 9 24.06 -2.52 -12.43
N THR A 10 22.98 -2.76 -13.19
CA THR A 10 21.77 -1.91 -13.16
C THR A 10 21.12 -1.90 -11.79
N LYS A 11 20.98 -3.06 -11.12
CA LYS A 11 20.46 -3.12 -9.74
C LYS A 11 21.27 -2.25 -8.79
N LYS A 12 22.61 -2.36 -8.83
CA LYS A 12 23.51 -1.53 -8.00
C LYS A 12 23.38 -0.05 -8.33
N ALA A 13 23.27 0.31 -9.61
CA ALA A 13 23.07 1.68 -10.05
C ALA A 13 21.75 2.27 -9.52
N LEU A 14 20.65 1.51 -9.61
CA LEU A 14 19.34 1.88 -9.07
C LEU A 14 19.40 2.07 -7.55
N ILE A 15 20.01 1.14 -6.81
CA ILE A 15 20.17 1.24 -5.34
C ILE A 15 21.01 2.47 -4.96
N LYS A 16 22.05 2.80 -5.75
CA LYS A 16 22.88 3.99 -5.53
C LYS A 16 22.10 5.28 -5.79
N GLN A 17 21.19 5.29 -6.75
CA GLN A 17 20.33 6.42 -7.07
C GLN A 17 19.25 6.63 -6.00
N ASP A 18 18.60 5.55 -5.58
CA ASP A 18 17.57 5.56 -4.55
C ASP A 18 17.70 4.32 -3.65
N PRO A 19 18.09 4.49 -2.37
CA PRO A 19 18.23 3.38 -1.43
C PRO A 19 16.95 2.55 -1.25
N ASN A 20 15.76 3.08 -1.58
CA ASN A 20 14.50 2.34 -1.50
C ASN A 20 14.43 1.17 -2.51
N TYR A 21 15.26 1.15 -3.55
CA TYR A 21 15.41 -0.04 -4.41
C TYR A 21 16.14 -1.19 -3.70
N GLY A 22 16.89 -0.92 -2.63
CA GLY A 22 17.58 -1.94 -1.83
C GLY A 22 16.72 -2.58 -0.74
N GLU A 23 15.59 -1.95 -0.37
CA GLU A 23 14.69 -2.46 0.67
C GLU A 23 13.64 -3.39 0.08
N ILE A 24 13.75 -4.70 0.31
CA ILE A 24 12.75 -5.69 -0.13
C ILE A 24 11.57 -5.72 0.84
N VAL A 25 10.38 -5.38 0.34
CA VAL A 25 9.12 -5.39 1.09
C VAL A 25 8.38 -6.71 0.92
N CYS A 26 8.34 -7.26 -0.30
CA CYS A 26 7.74 -8.58 -0.55
C CYS A 26 8.81 -9.58 -0.93
N ARG A 27 9.15 -10.48 0.01
CA ARG A 27 10.16 -11.52 -0.23
C ARG A 27 9.76 -12.54 -1.30
N CYS A 28 8.47 -12.89 -1.37
CA CYS A 28 8.01 -13.92 -2.30
C CYS A 28 8.12 -13.49 -3.77
N GLU A 29 7.74 -12.25 -4.07
CA GLU A 29 7.76 -11.72 -5.45
C GLU A 29 8.96 -10.80 -5.71
N LYS A 30 9.82 -10.64 -4.70
CA LYS A 30 11.03 -9.79 -4.66
C LYS A 30 10.73 -8.34 -5.05
N VAL A 31 9.71 -7.77 -4.42
CA VAL A 31 9.27 -6.38 -4.64
C VAL A 31 9.95 -5.46 -3.64
N THR A 32 10.55 -4.39 -4.16
CA THR A 32 11.24 -3.35 -3.40
C THR A 32 10.28 -2.28 -2.87
N LYS A 33 10.71 -1.52 -1.86
CA LYS A 33 9.94 -0.38 -1.34
C LYS A 33 9.71 0.67 -2.43
N LYS A 34 10.71 0.92 -3.28
CA LYS A 34 10.58 1.87 -4.38
C LYS A 34 9.48 1.49 -5.36
N GLU A 35 9.38 0.22 -5.74
CA GLU A 35 8.31 -0.26 -6.62
C GLU A 35 6.91 -0.08 -6.00
N ILE A 36 6.78 -0.26 -4.68
CA ILE A 36 5.52 0.04 -3.96
C ILE A 36 5.20 1.54 -4.01
N LEU A 37 6.19 2.41 -3.79
CA LEU A 37 6.02 3.86 -3.85
C LEU A 37 5.63 4.33 -5.25
N GLU A 38 6.29 3.81 -6.28
CA GLU A 38 5.96 4.10 -7.68
C GLU A 38 4.54 3.63 -8.04
N ALA A 39 4.15 2.43 -7.58
CA ALA A 39 2.80 1.92 -7.80
C ALA A 39 1.74 2.79 -7.12
N ALA A 40 2.01 3.29 -5.92
CA ALA A 40 1.11 4.16 -5.17
C ALA A 40 1.11 5.62 -5.69
N ASN A 41 2.23 6.10 -6.25
CA ASN A 41 2.35 7.40 -6.88
C ASN A 41 2.01 7.35 -8.38
N ASN A 42 0.83 6.82 -8.70
CA ASN A 42 0.35 6.72 -10.07
C ASN A 42 -0.51 7.93 -10.48
N PRO A 43 -0.64 8.22 -11.78
CA PRO A 43 -1.41 9.37 -12.28
C PRO A 43 -2.89 9.38 -11.87
N LEU A 44 -3.48 8.21 -11.58
CA LEU A 44 -4.89 8.08 -11.18
C LEU A 44 -5.10 8.32 -9.68
N GLY A 45 -4.04 8.51 -8.90
CA GLY A 45 -4.10 8.65 -7.45
C GLY A 45 -4.60 7.40 -6.72
N ALA A 46 -4.67 6.25 -7.40
CA ALA A 46 -5.20 5.02 -6.83
C ALA A 46 -4.20 4.40 -5.84
N ARG A 47 -4.53 4.41 -4.53
CA ARG A 47 -3.66 3.90 -3.46
C ARG A 47 -4.23 2.68 -2.73
N SER A 48 -5.18 1.99 -3.35
CA SER A 48 -5.76 0.76 -2.78
C SER A 48 -4.77 -0.40 -2.84
N LEU A 49 -4.92 -1.36 -1.93
CA LEU A 49 -4.05 -2.54 -1.88
C LEU A 49 -4.12 -3.38 -3.16
N ILE A 50 -5.30 -3.48 -3.78
CA ILE A 50 -5.45 -4.15 -5.07
C ILE A 50 -4.70 -3.42 -6.19
N SER A 51 -4.67 -2.08 -6.18
CA SER A 51 -3.88 -1.34 -7.18
C SER A 51 -2.40 -1.68 -7.07
N ILE A 52 -1.86 -1.70 -5.84
CA ILE A 52 -0.47 -2.07 -5.56
C ILE A 52 -0.22 -3.53 -5.95
N LYS A 53 -1.14 -4.43 -5.58
CA LYS A 53 -1.09 -5.86 -5.91
C LYS A 53 -0.95 -6.08 -7.41
N TYR A 54 -1.79 -5.46 -8.23
CA TYR A 54 -1.74 -5.70 -9.69
C TYR A 54 -0.56 -5.00 -10.39
N ARG A 55 -0.07 -3.88 -9.86
CA ARG A 55 1.09 -3.17 -10.45
C ARG A 55 2.44 -3.81 -10.11
N THR A 56 2.57 -4.38 -8.91
CA THR A 56 3.86 -4.88 -8.40
C THR A 56 3.90 -6.38 -8.18
N ARG A 57 2.74 -7.04 -8.16
CA ARG A 57 2.54 -8.41 -7.68
C ARG A 57 2.77 -8.62 -6.19
N ALA A 58 3.05 -7.58 -5.40
CA ALA A 58 3.09 -7.73 -3.95
C ALA A 58 1.79 -8.36 -3.43
N MET A 59 1.90 -9.22 -2.41
CA MET A 59 0.80 -10.04 -1.88
C MET A 59 0.34 -11.21 -2.77
N MET A 60 0.94 -11.44 -3.95
CA MET A 60 0.57 -12.56 -4.85
C MET A 60 1.45 -13.81 -4.71
N GLY A 61 2.50 -13.77 -3.90
CA GLY A 61 3.38 -14.91 -3.68
C GLY A 61 2.87 -15.91 -2.63
N ARG A 62 3.70 -16.88 -2.24
CA ARG A 62 3.33 -17.97 -1.30
C ARG A 62 2.63 -17.50 -0.01
N CYS A 63 3.02 -16.36 0.54
CA CYS A 63 2.45 -15.85 1.78
C CYS A 63 1.12 -15.10 1.65
N GLN A 64 0.64 -14.85 0.42
CA GLN A 64 -0.63 -14.17 0.14
C GLN A 64 -0.81 -12.82 0.89
N GLY A 65 0.30 -12.11 1.10
CA GLY A 65 0.29 -10.81 1.80
C GLY A 65 0.45 -10.88 3.31
N GLY A 66 0.49 -12.05 3.93
CA GLY A 66 0.58 -12.19 5.40
C GLY A 66 1.78 -11.48 6.04
N TYR A 67 2.89 -11.30 5.31
CA TYR A 67 4.09 -10.60 5.81
C TYR A 67 4.24 -9.18 5.26
N CYS A 68 4.03 -8.98 3.95
CA CYS A 68 4.31 -7.69 3.33
C CYS A 68 3.17 -6.68 3.51
N LEU A 69 1.93 -7.12 3.77
CA LEU A 69 0.78 -6.23 3.88
C LEU A 69 0.92 -5.19 5.01
N PRO A 70 1.28 -5.55 6.27
CA PRO A 70 1.51 -4.56 7.32
C PRO A 70 2.59 -3.54 6.94
N ARG A 71 3.67 -3.97 6.29
CA ARG A 71 4.74 -3.08 5.85
C ARG A 71 4.29 -2.13 4.75
N ILE A 72 3.49 -2.60 3.79
CA ILE A 72 2.90 -1.76 2.73
C ILE A 72 1.97 -0.70 3.34
N ILE A 73 1.16 -1.07 4.33
CA ILE A 73 0.30 -0.12 5.05
C ILE A 73 1.13 0.99 5.68
N GLU A 74 2.20 0.65 6.41
CA GLU A 74 3.08 1.67 7.01
C GLU A 74 3.74 2.57 5.96
N ILE A 75 4.24 2.00 4.85
CA ILE A 75 4.81 2.79 3.74
C ILE A 75 3.78 3.80 3.20
N LEU A 76 2.51 3.39 3.03
CA LEU A 76 1.46 4.28 2.57
C LEU A 76 1.14 5.38 3.57
N ARG A 77 1.11 5.07 4.86
CA ARG A 77 0.89 6.04 5.93
C ARG A 77 2.01 7.08 5.97
N GLU A 78 3.26 6.63 5.95
CA GLU A 78 4.43 7.51 6.01
C GLU A 78 4.54 8.40 4.76
N SER A 79 4.33 7.83 3.57
CA SER A 79 4.61 8.52 2.30
C SER A 79 3.46 9.40 1.81
N PHE A 80 2.22 9.03 2.13
CA PHE A 80 1.02 9.74 1.64
C PHE A 80 0.16 10.32 2.77
N LYS A 81 0.65 10.25 4.03
CA LYS A 81 -0.06 10.76 5.23
C LYS A 81 -1.47 10.19 5.38
N LEU A 82 -1.70 8.98 4.86
CA LEU A 82 -2.97 8.28 4.98
C LEU A 82 -3.12 7.75 6.41
N SER A 83 -4.32 7.86 6.98
CA SER A 83 -4.63 7.12 8.21
C SER A 83 -4.85 5.63 7.90
N PRO A 84 -4.58 4.71 8.85
CA PRO A 84 -4.79 3.28 8.64
C PRO A 84 -6.20 2.91 8.14
N HIS A 85 -7.21 3.68 8.56
CA HIS A 85 -8.62 3.46 8.21
C HIS A 85 -8.97 3.95 6.81
N GLU A 86 -8.17 4.83 6.21
CA GLU A 86 -8.40 5.31 4.84
C GLU A 86 -7.83 4.34 3.80
N ILE A 87 -7.00 3.38 4.22
CA ILE A 87 -6.43 2.38 3.33
C ILE A 87 -7.49 1.34 3.00
N THR A 88 -7.82 1.26 1.72
CA THR A 88 -8.86 0.38 1.19
C THR A 88 -8.27 -0.81 0.44
N LEU A 89 -9.01 -1.91 0.41
CA LEU A 89 -8.65 -3.08 -0.37
C LEU A 89 -8.80 -2.80 -1.87
N LYS A 90 -10.00 -2.39 -2.31
CA LYS A 90 -10.38 -2.22 -3.72
C LYS A 90 -10.84 -0.80 -4.08
N GLY A 91 -10.68 0.17 -3.17
CA GLY A 91 -11.26 1.52 -3.28
C GLY A 91 -12.68 1.60 -2.69
N LYS A 92 -13.22 2.82 -2.63
CA LYS A 92 -14.57 3.10 -2.07
C LYS A 92 -14.74 2.52 -0.66
N ASN A 93 -15.90 1.92 -0.36
CA ASN A 93 -16.30 1.37 0.95
C ASN A 93 -15.61 0.05 1.35
N SER A 94 -14.41 -0.24 0.85
CA SER A 94 -13.67 -1.49 1.12
C SER A 94 -12.54 -1.31 2.13
N TYR A 95 -12.86 -0.72 3.27
CA TYR A 95 -11.89 -0.44 4.33
C TYR A 95 -11.28 -1.72 4.89
N LEU A 96 -9.94 -1.74 5.00
CA LEU A 96 -9.22 -2.87 5.58
C LEU A 96 -9.35 -2.91 7.10
N LEU A 97 -9.23 -1.73 7.72
CA LEU A 97 -9.29 -1.53 9.16
C LEU A 97 -10.52 -0.67 9.46
N THR A 98 -11.46 -1.23 10.21
CA THR A 98 -12.77 -0.60 10.50
C THR A 98 -12.90 -0.10 11.93
N GLY A 99 -11.87 -0.30 12.75
CA GLY A 99 -11.86 0.15 14.13
C GLY A 99 -10.66 -0.39 14.90
N TYR A 100 -10.52 0.10 16.13
CA TYR A 100 -9.55 -0.39 17.08
C TYR A 100 -10.23 -1.32 18.09
N ARG A 101 -9.43 -2.23 18.67
CA ARG A 101 -9.91 -3.08 19.76
C ARG A 101 -10.22 -2.28 21.03
N SER A 102 -9.57 -1.13 21.21
CA SER A 102 -9.80 -0.20 22.32
C SER A 102 -10.97 0.75 21.99
N ASN A 103 -11.84 1.00 22.97
CA ASN A 103 -13.05 1.81 22.77
C ASN A 103 -12.78 3.30 22.46
N LYS A 104 -11.59 3.84 22.75
CA LYS A 104 -11.30 5.28 22.66
C LYS A 104 -11.18 5.82 21.22
N GLU A 105 -10.78 4.99 20.26
CA GLU A 105 -10.51 5.43 18.88
C GLU A 105 -11.59 4.99 17.88
N ASN A 106 -12.54 4.14 18.30
CA ASN A 106 -13.64 3.66 17.46
C ASN A 106 -14.61 4.75 17.01
N GLU A 107 -14.81 5.80 17.82
CA GLU A 107 -15.71 6.91 17.48
C GLU A 107 -15.19 7.72 16.28
N LEU A 108 -13.87 7.90 16.14
CA LEU A 108 -13.27 8.60 15.00
C LEU A 108 -13.45 7.82 13.70
N CYS A 109 -13.29 6.50 13.76
CA CYS A 109 -13.46 5.61 12.60
C CYS A 109 -14.94 5.52 12.17
N LYS A 110 -15.88 5.46 13.13
CA LYS A 110 -17.33 5.50 12.83
C LYS A 110 -17.72 6.80 12.15
N LYS A 111 -17.24 7.95 12.66
CA LYS A 111 -17.57 9.28 12.11
C LYS A 111 -17.06 9.46 10.68
N LYS A 112 -15.82 9.04 10.38
CA LYS A 112 -15.29 9.06 9.00
C LYS A 112 -16.05 8.13 8.06
N LYS A 113 -16.42 6.94 8.52
CA LYS A 113 -17.21 5.99 7.72
C LYS A 113 -18.60 6.56 7.39
N LEU A 114 -19.25 7.22 8.35
CA LEU A 114 -20.54 7.86 8.15
C LEU A 114 -20.45 9.00 7.13
N LEU A 115 -19.46 9.89 7.27
CA LEU A 115 -19.17 10.97 6.31
C LEU A 115 -18.93 10.45 4.89
N SER A 116 -18.14 9.38 4.74
CA SER A 116 -17.89 8.77 3.42
C SER A 116 -19.10 8.05 2.81
N LEU A 117 -20.04 7.58 3.64
CA LEU A 117 -21.28 6.97 3.18
C LEU A 117 -22.30 8.03 2.75
N GLU A 118 -22.34 9.17 3.45
CA GLU A 118 -23.16 10.33 3.09
C GLU A 118 -22.68 10.98 1.78
N GLU A 119 -21.36 11.15 1.60
CA GLU A 119 -20.78 11.63 0.33
C GLU A 119 -21.04 10.66 -0.83
N GLY A 120 -21.09 9.35 -0.57
CA GLY A 120 -21.43 8.33 -1.56
C GLY A 120 -22.93 8.19 -1.87
N LEU A 121 -23.80 8.81 -1.06
CA LEU A 121 -25.26 8.83 -1.26
C LEU A 121 -25.74 10.12 -1.97
N LEU A 122 -24.87 11.13 -2.02
CA LEU A 122 -25.09 12.43 -2.69
C LEU A 122 -24.61 12.47 -4.15
N VAL A 123 -24.26 11.31 -4.73
CA VAL A 123 -23.92 11.12 -6.15
C VAL A 123 -24.93 10.20 -6.81
#